data_AF-A0A3E2NI10-F1
#
_entry.id   AF-A0A3E2NI10-F1
#
_cell.length_a   1.000
_cell.length_b   1.000
_cell.length_c   1.000
_cell.angle_alpha   90.00
_cell.angle_beta   90.00
_cell.angle_gamma   90.00
#
_symmetry.space_group_name_H-M   'P 1'
#
loop_
_entity.id
_entity.type
_entity.pdbx_description
1 polymer ?
#
loop_
_entity_poly.entity_id
_entity_poly.type
_entity_poly.pdbx_seq_one_letter_code
_entity_poly.pdbx_strand_id
1 'polypeptide(L)'
;MDLSALVFSDKSPWPDIEIVTANELYATAMLSNIGACNSEMSAISLYVYNSMITKRYFYDIAECFHRISVVEMHHLNIFGELCIMLGADPRLWSWQKGRMKYWSPACNRYPTNISALVSNSLNGELEAIRKYQLQCQWINDFRIKSILNRIIADELCHVQIFRLILAELNDDPFELPYAYRVCEEDRTKDCDPPKPC
;
A
#
# COMPACT_ATOMS: atom_id res chain seq x y z
N MET A 1 6.22 4.33 -19.36
CA MET A 1 6.52 5.00 -18.06
C MET A 1 7.96 4.75 -17.62
N ASP A 2 8.70 5.72 -17.06
CA ASP A 2 10.00 5.43 -16.42
C ASP A 2 9.80 4.89 -15.00
N LEU A 3 9.96 3.57 -14.85
CA LEU A 3 9.77 2.85 -13.59
C LEU A 3 10.84 3.18 -12.52
N SER A 4 11.97 3.77 -12.90
CA SER A 4 13.06 4.08 -11.98
C SER A 4 12.76 5.29 -11.08
N ALA A 5 11.89 6.18 -11.54
CA ALA A 5 11.45 7.37 -10.80
C ALA A 5 10.29 7.11 -9.83
N LEU A 6 9.65 5.93 -9.91
CA LEU A 6 8.49 5.59 -9.08
C LEU A 6 8.92 5.13 -7.68
N VAL A 7 8.21 5.64 -6.68
CA VAL A 7 8.33 5.24 -5.28
C VAL A 7 7.16 4.32 -4.95
N PHE A 8 7.46 3.07 -4.60
CA PHE A 8 6.45 2.03 -4.31
C PHE A 8 6.15 1.88 -2.82
N SER A 9 7.06 2.34 -1.97
CA SER A 9 6.91 2.38 -0.52
C SER A 9 7.63 3.63 -0.02
N ASP A 10 7.05 4.30 0.95
CA ASP A 10 7.57 5.49 1.59
C ASP A 10 8.97 5.23 2.17
N LYS A 11 9.84 6.24 2.16
CA LYS A 11 11.24 6.08 2.60
C LYS A 11 11.43 6.27 4.10
N SER A 12 10.38 6.67 4.82
CA SER A 12 10.43 6.79 6.28
C SER A 12 10.69 5.44 6.94
N PRO A 13 11.45 5.43 8.05
CA PRO A 13 11.78 4.19 8.75
C PRO A 13 10.50 3.50 9.25
N TRP A 14 10.52 2.17 9.22
CA TRP A 14 9.46 1.38 9.85
C TRP A 14 9.52 1.55 11.38
N PRO A 15 8.38 1.79 12.05
CA PRO A 15 8.31 1.69 13.49
C PRO A 15 8.45 0.22 13.93
N ASP A 16 8.82 0.00 15.19
CA ASP A 16 8.83 -1.34 15.77
C ASP A 16 7.41 -1.93 15.73
N ILE A 17 7.30 -3.19 15.27
CA ILE A 17 6.04 -3.92 15.24
C ILE A 17 5.74 -4.42 16.65
N GLU A 18 5.12 -3.55 17.45
CA GLU A 18 4.84 -3.81 18.87
C GLU A 18 3.45 -3.30 19.26
N ILE A 19 2.94 -3.80 20.39
CA ILE A 19 1.71 -3.32 21.03
C ILE A 19 2.00 -2.91 22.47
N VAL A 20 1.18 -2.02 23.04
CA VAL A 20 1.24 -1.66 24.46
C VAL A 20 0.58 -2.74 25.31
N THR A 21 -0.59 -3.21 24.90
CA THR A 21 -1.33 -4.27 25.59
C THR A 21 -2.28 -4.99 24.64
N ALA A 22 -2.54 -6.27 24.89
CA ALA A 22 -3.53 -7.04 24.14
C ALA A 22 -4.93 -6.41 24.27
N ASN A 23 -5.69 -6.40 23.16
CA ASN A 23 -7.03 -5.83 23.09
C ASN A 23 -7.83 -6.48 21.95
N GLU A 24 -8.96 -7.11 22.29
CA GLU A 24 -9.80 -7.86 21.33
C GLU A 24 -10.42 -6.97 20.24
N LEU A 25 -10.75 -5.72 20.55
CA LEU A 25 -11.30 -4.79 19.56
C LEU A 25 -10.22 -4.41 18.53
N TYR A 26 -8.98 -4.21 18.98
CA TYR A 26 -7.85 -3.94 18.08
C TYR A 26 -7.55 -5.18 17.24
N ALA A 27 -7.58 -6.37 17.86
CA ALA A 27 -7.41 -7.63 17.14
C ALA A 27 -8.44 -7.79 16.02
N THR A 28 -9.70 -7.45 16.31
CA THR A 28 -10.80 -7.47 15.32
C THR A 28 -10.55 -6.48 14.18
N ALA A 29 -10.02 -5.29 14.46
CA ALA A 29 -9.65 -4.32 13.44
C ALA A 29 -8.51 -4.84 12.55
N MET A 30 -7.45 -5.42 13.14
CA MET A 30 -6.33 -5.99 12.39
C MET A 30 -6.77 -7.18 11.54
N LEU A 31 -7.62 -8.08 12.06
CA LEU A 31 -8.23 -9.16 11.29
C LEU A 31 -9.05 -8.63 10.10
N SER A 32 -9.73 -7.49 10.28
CA SER A 32 -10.43 -6.85 9.17
C SER A 32 -9.47 -6.39 8.07
N ASN A 33 -8.22 -6.02 8.39
CA ASN A 33 -7.20 -5.59 7.44
C ASN A 33 -6.53 -6.78 6.73
N ILE A 34 -6.59 -7.97 7.32
CA ILE A 34 -6.11 -9.22 6.71
C ILE A 34 -7.16 -9.84 5.79
N GLY A 35 -8.41 -9.98 6.25
CA GLY A 35 -9.37 -10.91 5.65
C GLY A 35 -10.77 -10.37 5.36
N ALA A 36 -11.01 -9.06 5.42
CA ALA A 36 -12.25 -8.46 4.91
C ALA A 36 -12.19 -8.27 3.38
N CYS A 37 -13.30 -7.90 2.72
CA CYS A 37 -13.24 -7.64 1.28
C CYS A 37 -12.41 -6.41 0.89
N ASN A 38 -12.29 -5.42 1.79
CA ASN A 38 -11.28 -4.36 1.69
C ASN A 38 -10.15 -4.71 2.69
N SER A 39 -9.13 -5.41 2.21
CA SER A 39 -8.01 -5.96 2.99
C SER A 39 -6.76 -6.11 2.11
N GLU A 40 -5.62 -6.32 2.76
CA GLU A 40 -4.36 -6.62 2.09
C GLU A 40 -4.44 -7.88 1.22
N MET A 41 -5.14 -8.92 1.67
CA MET A 41 -5.31 -10.14 0.86
C MET A 41 -6.09 -9.86 -0.43
N SER A 42 -7.07 -8.96 -0.40
CA SER A 42 -7.77 -8.52 -1.61
C SER A 42 -6.84 -7.77 -2.56
N ALA A 43 -6.03 -6.83 -2.04
CA ALA A 43 -5.07 -6.04 -2.81
C ALA A 43 -4.01 -6.94 -3.46
N ILE A 44 -3.33 -7.80 -2.68
CA ILE A 44 -2.35 -8.78 -3.17
C ILE A 44 -2.93 -9.63 -4.29
N SER A 45 -4.08 -10.27 -4.03
CA SER A 45 -4.73 -11.17 -5.01
C SER A 45 -5.07 -10.43 -6.30
N LEU A 46 -5.59 -9.21 -6.19
CA LEU A 46 -5.96 -8.38 -7.34
C LEU A 46 -4.73 -7.94 -8.13
N TYR A 47 -3.67 -7.51 -7.47
CA TYR A 47 -2.48 -6.96 -8.12
C TYR A 47 -1.62 -8.05 -8.75
N VAL A 48 -1.53 -9.23 -8.13
CA VAL A 48 -0.95 -10.42 -8.76
C VAL A 48 -1.71 -10.76 -10.04
N TYR A 49 -3.06 -10.82 -10.00
CA TYR A 49 -3.87 -11.06 -11.18
C TYR A 49 -3.65 -10.01 -12.27
N ASN A 50 -3.73 -8.72 -11.90
CA ASN A 50 -3.57 -7.60 -12.81
C ASN A 50 -2.20 -7.62 -13.48
N SER A 51 -1.12 -7.92 -12.76
CA SER A 51 0.22 -8.06 -13.33
C SER A 51 0.25 -9.15 -14.41
N MET A 52 -0.38 -10.30 -14.17
CA MET A 52 -0.37 -11.42 -15.12
C MET A 52 -1.11 -11.08 -16.41
N ILE A 53 -2.30 -10.48 -16.31
CA ILE A 53 -3.15 -10.24 -17.49
C ILE A 53 -2.69 -9.05 -18.33
N THR A 54 -1.96 -8.09 -17.74
CA THR A 54 -1.48 -6.89 -18.44
C THR A 54 -0.08 -7.08 -19.05
N LYS A 55 0.71 -8.05 -18.57
CA LYS A 55 2.13 -8.26 -18.93
C LYS A 55 2.44 -8.25 -20.42
N ARG A 56 1.54 -8.81 -21.26
CA ARG A 56 1.77 -8.93 -22.70
C ARG A 56 1.71 -7.59 -23.45
N TYR A 57 0.84 -6.69 -23.02
CA TYR A 57 0.52 -5.46 -23.78
C TYR A 57 0.89 -4.18 -23.02
N PHE A 58 1.01 -4.25 -21.70
CA PHE A 58 1.29 -3.11 -20.82
C PHE A 58 2.35 -3.51 -19.79
N TYR A 59 3.56 -3.80 -20.26
CA TYR A 59 4.64 -4.36 -19.42
C TYR A 59 4.98 -3.47 -18.22
N ASP A 60 5.16 -2.16 -18.41
CA ASP A 60 5.46 -1.23 -17.32
C ASP A 60 4.35 -1.20 -16.26
N ILE A 61 3.09 -1.20 -16.68
CA ILE A 61 1.93 -1.24 -15.77
C ILE A 61 1.88 -2.57 -15.02
N ALA A 62 2.17 -3.68 -15.70
CA ALA A 62 2.23 -5.00 -15.09
C ALA A 62 3.30 -5.06 -14.00
N GLU A 63 4.47 -4.46 -14.25
CA GLU A 63 5.56 -4.36 -13.28
C GLU A 63 5.17 -3.48 -12.09
N CYS A 64 4.43 -2.38 -12.32
CA CYS A 64 3.88 -1.59 -11.22
C CYS A 64 2.97 -2.44 -10.31
N PHE A 65 2.02 -3.18 -10.88
CA PHE A 65 1.16 -4.07 -10.09
C PHE A 65 1.95 -5.13 -9.32
N HIS A 66 2.96 -5.73 -9.96
CA HIS A 66 3.81 -6.71 -9.31
C HIS A 66 4.54 -6.11 -8.10
N ARG A 67 5.21 -4.97 -8.28
CA ARG A 67 5.97 -4.31 -7.20
C ARG A 67 5.07 -3.85 -6.06
N ILE A 68 3.89 -3.29 -6.37
CA ILE A 68 2.89 -2.93 -5.35
C ILE A 68 2.45 -4.19 -4.57
N SER A 69 2.15 -5.30 -5.26
CA SER A 69 1.77 -6.55 -4.57
C SER A 69 2.81 -7.06 -3.57
N VAL A 70 4.10 -6.77 -3.78
CA VAL A 70 5.17 -7.12 -2.85
C VAL A 70 5.10 -6.27 -1.58
N VAL A 71 4.75 -4.99 -1.71
CA VAL A 71 4.52 -4.09 -0.59
C VAL A 71 3.29 -4.54 0.20
N GLU A 72 2.18 -4.88 -0.48
CA GLU A 72 0.98 -5.38 0.21
C GLU A 72 1.21 -6.71 0.95
N MET A 73 2.07 -7.59 0.42
CA MET A 73 2.49 -8.79 1.14
C MET A 73 3.21 -8.46 2.46
N HIS A 74 3.98 -7.37 2.49
CA HIS A 74 4.61 -6.87 3.72
C HIS A 74 3.56 -6.31 4.69
N HIS A 75 2.59 -5.51 4.20
CA HIS A 75 1.48 -5.01 5.01
C HIS A 75 0.66 -6.15 5.63
N LEU A 76 0.32 -7.18 4.84
CA LEU A 76 -0.38 -8.37 5.32
C LEU A 76 0.39 -9.07 6.45
N ASN A 77 1.71 -9.21 6.30
CA ASN A 77 2.56 -9.82 7.33
C ASN A 77 2.53 -9.00 8.63
N ILE A 78 2.65 -7.68 8.55
CA ILE A 78 2.59 -6.78 9.71
C ILE A 78 1.23 -6.91 10.43
N PHE A 79 0.12 -6.87 9.69
CA PHE A 79 -1.19 -7.06 10.33
C PHE A 79 -1.34 -8.46 10.95
N GLY A 80 -0.73 -9.49 10.36
CA GLY A 80 -0.64 -10.83 10.91
C GLY A 80 0.09 -10.88 12.24
N GLU A 81 1.26 -10.25 12.33
CA GLU A 81 2.03 -10.13 13.57
C GLU A 81 1.25 -9.38 14.65
N LEU A 82 0.61 -8.26 14.29
CA LEU A 82 -0.24 -7.52 15.22
C LEU A 82 -1.43 -8.36 15.72
N CYS A 83 -2.08 -9.14 14.84
CA CYS A 83 -3.14 -10.06 15.26
C CYS A 83 -2.63 -11.04 16.32
N ILE A 84 -1.47 -11.66 16.10
CA ILE A 84 -0.87 -12.62 17.04
C ILE A 84 -0.59 -11.96 18.39
N MET A 85 0.05 -10.78 18.39
CA MET A 85 0.35 -10.03 19.62
C MET A 85 -0.92 -9.64 20.38
N LEU A 86 -2.00 -9.31 19.66
CA LEU A 86 -3.30 -8.95 20.23
C LEU A 86 -4.14 -10.16 20.67
N GLY A 87 -3.63 -11.39 20.47
CA GLY A 87 -4.29 -12.64 20.90
C GLY A 87 -5.24 -13.26 19.87
N ALA A 88 -5.16 -12.89 18.59
CA ALA A 88 -5.98 -13.41 17.51
C ALA A 88 -5.21 -14.31 16.54
N ASP A 89 -5.93 -15.25 15.91
CA ASP A 89 -5.41 -16.16 14.90
C ASP A 89 -5.64 -15.59 13.49
N PRO A 90 -4.60 -15.28 12.68
CA PRO A 90 -4.72 -14.50 11.44
C PRO A 90 -5.01 -15.33 10.17
N ARG A 91 -5.95 -16.29 10.20
CA ARG A 91 -6.23 -17.26 9.10
C ARG A 91 -6.87 -16.68 7.81
N LEU A 92 -6.58 -15.44 7.44
CA LEU A 92 -7.22 -14.73 6.32
C LEU A 92 -8.75 -14.69 6.46
N TRP A 93 -9.21 -14.27 7.63
CA TRP A 93 -10.61 -14.14 7.97
C TRP A 93 -10.87 -12.86 8.74
N SER A 94 -12.12 -12.44 8.82
CA SER A 94 -12.52 -11.26 9.57
C SER A 94 -13.87 -11.46 10.25
N TRP A 95 -14.13 -10.70 11.31
CA TRP A 95 -15.43 -10.67 11.96
C TRP A 95 -16.42 -9.87 11.11
N GLN A 96 -17.48 -10.52 10.62
CA GLN A 96 -18.49 -9.88 9.77
C GLN A 96 -19.89 -10.35 10.17
N LYS A 97 -20.76 -9.38 10.52
CA LYS A 97 -22.17 -9.64 10.86
C LYS A 97 -22.33 -10.73 11.94
N GLY A 98 -21.52 -10.64 13.00
CA GLY A 98 -21.63 -11.53 14.18
C GLY A 98 -20.96 -12.90 14.04
N ARG A 99 -20.14 -13.13 13.00
CA ARG A 99 -19.36 -14.37 12.86
C ARG A 99 -18.05 -14.15 12.13
N MET A 100 -17.09 -15.05 12.34
CA MET A 100 -15.89 -15.14 11.51
C MET A 100 -16.24 -15.62 10.11
N LYS A 101 -15.67 -14.95 9.10
CA LYS A 101 -15.76 -15.36 7.69
C LYS A 101 -14.39 -15.32 7.06
N TYR A 102 -14.03 -16.42 6.40
CA TYR A 102 -12.86 -16.46 5.53
C TYR A 102 -13.00 -15.45 4.41
N TRP A 103 -11.87 -14.83 4.07
CA TRP A 103 -11.70 -14.09 2.84
C TRP A 103 -12.01 -15.01 1.65
N SER A 104 -12.53 -14.42 0.58
CA SER A 104 -12.83 -15.14 -0.65
C SER A 104 -12.35 -14.32 -1.84
N PRO A 105 -11.80 -14.94 -2.89
CA PRO A 105 -11.44 -14.24 -4.12
C PRO A 105 -12.64 -13.55 -4.80
N ALA A 106 -13.87 -13.88 -4.40
CA ALA A 106 -15.09 -13.19 -4.81
C ALA A 106 -15.22 -11.76 -4.24
N CYS A 107 -14.38 -11.35 -3.30
CA CYS A 107 -14.29 -9.96 -2.85
C CYS A 107 -13.74 -9.03 -3.93
N ASN A 108 -12.92 -9.56 -4.85
CA ASN A 108 -12.29 -8.77 -5.90
C ASN A 108 -13.21 -8.59 -7.10
N ARG A 109 -13.11 -7.41 -7.73
CA ARG A 109 -13.62 -7.15 -9.08
C ARG A 109 -12.46 -7.33 -10.06
N TYR A 110 -12.73 -7.97 -11.20
CA TYR A 110 -11.71 -8.28 -12.21
C TYR A 110 -12.03 -7.62 -13.56
N PRO A 111 -11.94 -6.28 -13.69
CA PRO A 111 -12.07 -5.63 -14.99
C PRO A 111 -10.93 -6.06 -15.93
N THR A 112 -11.24 -6.23 -17.21
CA THR A 112 -10.25 -6.58 -18.24
C THR A 112 -9.83 -5.39 -19.11
N ASN A 113 -10.59 -4.30 -19.09
CA ASN A 113 -10.19 -3.03 -19.70
C ASN A 113 -9.14 -2.34 -18.81
N ILE A 114 -8.04 -1.87 -19.41
CA ILE A 114 -6.88 -1.33 -18.68
C ILE A 114 -7.24 -0.14 -17.79
N SER A 115 -7.99 0.85 -18.29
CA SER A 115 -8.38 2.03 -17.52
C SER A 115 -9.32 1.68 -16.36
N ALA A 116 -10.26 0.75 -16.60
CA ALA A 116 -11.17 0.27 -15.56
C ALA A 116 -10.43 -0.52 -14.47
N LEU A 117 -9.44 -1.33 -14.86
CA LEU A 117 -8.61 -2.12 -13.96
C LEU A 117 -7.77 -1.22 -13.04
N VAL A 118 -7.10 -0.21 -13.60
CA VAL A 118 -6.29 0.74 -12.82
C VAL A 118 -7.19 1.60 -11.94
N SER A 119 -8.33 2.07 -12.45
CA SER A 119 -9.31 2.83 -11.65
C SER A 119 -9.87 2.01 -10.49
N ASN A 120 -10.13 0.72 -10.68
CA ASN A 120 -10.57 -0.17 -9.63
C ASN A 120 -9.51 -0.33 -8.52
N SER A 121 -8.23 -0.40 -8.92
CA SER A 121 -7.10 -0.51 -7.99
C SER A 121 -6.90 0.78 -7.18
N LEU A 122 -6.94 1.94 -7.85
CA LEU A 122 -6.91 3.25 -7.20
C LEU A 122 -8.03 3.41 -6.15
N ASN A 123 -9.25 2.98 -6.48
CA ASN A 123 -10.36 3.02 -5.53
C ASN A 123 -10.13 2.09 -4.33
N GLY A 124 -9.49 0.94 -4.55
CA GLY A 124 -9.06 0.03 -3.47
C GLY A 124 -8.15 0.72 -2.48
N GLU A 125 -7.10 1.39 -2.96
CA GLU A 125 -6.15 2.13 -2.12
C GLU A 125 -6.81 3.26 -1.32
N LEU A 126 -7.68 4.04 -1.97
CA LEU A 126 -8.39 5.13 -1.31
C LEU A 126 -9.30 4.61 -0.18
N GLU A 127 -9.95 3.47 -0.38
CA GLU A 127 -10.75 2.82 0.65
C GLU A 127 -9.91 2.21 1.76
N ALA A 128 -8.72 1.67 1.46
CA ALA A 128 -7.76 1.18 2.47
C ALA A 128 -7.25 2.33 3.35
N ILE A 129 -6.80 3.44 2.75
CA ILE A 129 -6.39 4.66 3.45
C ILE A 129 -7.50 5.16 4.37
N ARG A 130 -8.72 5.30 3.84
CA ARG A 130 -9.88 5.76 4.61
C ARG A 130 -10.12 4.83 5.81
N LYS A 131 -10.03 3.53 5.62
CA LYS A 131 -10.22 2.53 6.67
C LYS A 131 -9.16 2.65 7.76
N TYR A 132 -7.88 2.78 7.39
CA TYR A 132 -6.77 2.89 8.34
C TYR A 132 -6.82 4.20 9.12
N GLN A 133 -7.17 5.31 8.45
CA GLN A 133 -7.42 6.59 9.11
C GLN A 133 -8.56 6.50 10.13
N LEU A 134 -9.66 5.83 9.79
CA LEU A 134 -10.77 5.60 10.74
C LEU A 134 -10.33 4.73 11.92
N GLN A 135 -9.53 3.69 11.69
CA GLN A 135 -8.96 2.87 12.77
C GLN A 135 -8.07 3.69 13.71
N CYS A 136 -7.22 4.58 13.17
CA CYS A 136 -6.39 5.48 13.95
C CYS A 136 -7.18 6.42 14.89
N GLN A 137 -8.45 6.71 14.58
CA GLN A 137 -9.27 7.62 15.40
C GLN A 137 -9.71 7.00 16.73
N TRP A 138 -9.94 5.68 16.79
CA TRP A 138 -10.50 5.02 17.98
C TRP A 138 -9.57 4.00 18.64
N ILE A 139 -8.57 3.50 17.93
CA ILE A 139 -7.46 2.78 18.57
C ILE A 139 -6.74 3.78 19.47
N ASN A 140 -6.33 3.42 20.68
CA ASN A 140 -5.58 4.30 21.60
C ASN A 140 -4.12 3.91 21.71
N ASP A 141 -3.76 2.69 21.29
CA ASP A 141 -2.40 2.21 21.25
C ASP A 141 -1.58 2.99 20.21
N PHE A 142 -0.63 3.80 20.69
CA PHE A 142 0.18 4.65 19.82
C PHE A 142 1.15 3.85 18.93
N ARG A 143 1.51 2.62 19.31
CA ARG A 143 2.40 1.76 18.51
C ARG A 143 1.66 1.25 17.28
N ILE A 144 0.43 0.76 17.47
CA ILE A 144 -0.47 0.38 16.38
C ILE A 144 -0.76 1.57 15.47
N LYS A 145 -1.03 2.76 16.03
CA LYS A 145 -1.23 3.98 15.20
C LYS A 145 -0.01 4.31 14.34
N SER A 146 1.18 4.17 14.89
CA SER A 146 2.43 4.47 14.16
C SER A 146 2.59 3.53 12.97
N ILE A 147 2.28 2.24 13.17
CA ILE A 147 2.27 1.24 12.09
C ILE A 147 1.20 1.56 11.04
N LEU A 148 -0.04 1.85 11.44
CA LEU A 148 -1.11 2.22 10.52
C LEU A 148 -0.75 3.47 9.70
N ASN A 149 -0.17 4.50 10.33
CA ASN A 149 0.27 5.70 9.63
C ASN A 149 1.41 5.42 8.65
N ARG A 150 2.32 4.49 8.98
CA ARG A 150 3.38 4.07 8.08
C ARG A 150 2.83 3.31 6.87
N ILE A 151 1.87 2.41 7.06
CA ILE A 151 1.16 1.72 5.97
C ILE A 151 0.41 2.73 5.09
N ILE A 152 -0.31 3.69 5.69
CA ILE A 152 -0.99 4.77 4.93
C ILE A 152 0.00 5.54 4.04
N ALA A 153 1.25 5.73 4.46
CA ALA A 153 2.26 6.38 3.63
C ALA A 153 2.61 5.55 2.37
N ASP A 154 2.60 4.22 2.45
CA ASP A 154 2.77 3.33 1.29
C ASP A 154 1.55 3.40 0.38
N GLU A 155 0.34 3.37 0.94
CA GLU A 155 -0.87 3.47 0.11
C GLU A 155 -0.96 4.80 -0.65
N LEU A 156 -0.45 5.89 -0.06
CA LEU A 156 -0.34 7.18 -0.77
C LEU A 156 0.63 7.10 -1.95
N CYS A 157 1.71 6.34 -1.84
CA CYS A 157 2.60 6.05 -2.97
C CYS A 157 1.87 5.24 -4.06
N HIS A 158 1.11 4.22 -3.67
CA HIS A 158 0.31 3.39 -4.60
C HIS A 158 -0.75 4.23 -5.34
N VAL A 159 -1.48 5.09 -4.61
CA VAL A 159 -2.43 6.07 -5.19
C VAL A 159 -1.75 6.94 -6.23
N GLN A 160 -0.55 7.44 -5.94
CA GLN A 160 0.18 8.31 -6.86
C GLN A 160 0.59 7.56 -8.13
N ILE A 161 1.06 6.32 -8.01
CA ILE A 161 1.37 5.46 -9.16
C ILE A 161 0.13 5.24 -10.02
N PHE A 162 -1.00 4.84 -9.43
CA PHE A 162 -2.22 4.60 -10.21
C PHE A 162 -2.77 5.85 -10.89
N ARG A 163 -2.66 7.03 -10.26
CA ARG A 163 -3.02 8.30 -10.90
C ARG A 163 -2.14 8.62 -12.10
N LEU A 164 -0.83 8.40 -11.99
CA LEU A 164 0.10 8.58 -13.12
C LEU A 164 -0.23 7.65 -14.28
N ILE A 165 -0.53 6.38 -13.99
CA ILE A 165 -0.92 5.41 -15.02
C ILE A 165 -2.21 5.87 -15.72
N LEU A 166 -3.22 6.31 -14.98
CA LEU A 166 -4.48 6.78 -15.58
C LEU A 166 -4.30 8.03 -16.45
N ALA A 167 -3.41 8.93 -16.06
CA ALA A 167 -3.06 10.10 -16.85
C ALA A 167 -2.45 9.72 -18.21
N GLU A 168 -1.46 8.82 -18.18
CA GLU A 168 -0.79 8.29 -19.38
C GLU A 168 -1.80 7.56 -20.30
N LEU A 169 -2.75 6.82 -19.73
CA LEU A 169 -3.79 6.11 -20.50
C LEU A 169 -4.82 7.04 -21.17
N ASN A 170 -5.02 8.25 -20.65
CA ASN A 170 -6.01 9.20 -21.14
C ASN A 170 -5.43 10.27 -22.08
N ASP A 171 -4.12 10.20 -22.41
CA ASP A 171 -3.36 11.28 -23.06
C ASP A 171 -3.49 12.63 -22.33
N ASP A 172 -3.72 12.60 -21.01
CA ASP A 172 -3.89 13.78 -20.15
C ASP A 172 -2.58 14.01 -19.37
N PRO A 173 -1.86 15.12 -19.58
CA PRO A 173 -0.65 15.40 -18.82
C PRO A 173 -1.01 15.73 -17.36
N PHE A 174 -1.10 14.69 -16.53
CA PHE A 174 -1.17 14.88 -15.08
C PHE A 174 0.16 15.45 -14.59
N GLU A 175 0.17 16.75 -14.32
CA GLU A 175 1.28 17.38 -13.61
C GLU A 175 1.35 16.85 -12.18
N LEU A 176 2.46 16.19 -11.86
CA LEU A 176 2.82 15.85 -10.48
C LEU A 176 2.76 17.11 -9.61
N PRO A 177 2.07 17.10 -8.46
CA PRO A 177 2.25 18.15 -7.47
C PRO A 177 3.72 18.13 -7.03
N TYR A 178 4.46 19.14 -7.46
CA TYR A 178 5.87 19.31 -7.16
C TYR A 178 6.05 19.57 -5.65
N ALA A 179 6.28 18.51 -4.85
CA ALA A 179 7.12 18.54 -3.64
C ALA A 179 7.13 17.20 -2.89
N TYR A 180 8.12 16.35 -3.17
CA TYR A 180 8.87 15.68 -2.10
C TYR A 180 10.35 15.76 -2.45
N ARG A 181 10.96 16.92 -2.16
CA ARG A 181 12.42 17.00 -2.07
C ARG A 181 12.79 16.34 -0.75
N VAL A 182 13.44 15.18 -0.81
CA VAL A 182 14.33 14.77 0.28
C VAL A 182 15.41 15.85 0.35
N CYS A 183 15.64 16.41 1.54
CA CYS A 183 16.79 17.26 1.77
C CYS A 183 18.04 16.42 1.54
N GLU A 184 18.66 16.55 0.36
CA GLU A 184 20.03 16.07 0.17
C GLU A 184 20.95 17.01 0.94
N GLU A 185 21.50 16.50 2.03
CA GLU A 185 22.62 17.12 2.74
C GLU A 185 23.83 17.23 1.80
N ASP A 186 24.36 18.46 1.73
CA ASP A 186 25.67 18.84 1.22
C ASP A 186 26.70 17.70 1.21
N ARG A 187 26.89 17.09 0.04
CA ARG A 187 28.10 16.35 -0.29
C ARG A 187 28.59 16.76 -1.66
N THR A 188 29.31 17.88 -1.69
CA THR A 188 30.52 18.07 -2.49
C THR A 188 31.13 19.43 -2.15
N LYS A 189 31.85 19.49 -1.03
CA LYS A 189 33.03 20.34 -0.92
C LYS A 189 34.25 19.47 -1.17
N ASP A 190 35.17 20.04 -1.93
CA ASP A 190 36.55 19.62 -2.16
C ASP A 190 36.79 18.50 -3.18
N CYS A 191 37.14 18.92 -4.41
CA CYS A 191 38.15 18.29 -5.27
C CYS A 191 38.71 19.34 -6.26
N ASP A 192 39.81 19.97 -5.83
CA ASP A 192 40.93 20.64 -6.53
C ASP A 192 40.81 21.46 -7.84
N PRO A 193 41.68 22.50 -7.99
CA PRO A 193 41.60 23.48 -9.07
C PRO A 193 42.45 23.11 -10.29
N PRO A 194 42.18 23.71 -11.47
CA PRO A 194 43.21 23.93 -12.47
C PRO A 194 43.46 25.44 -12.71
N LYS A 195 44.69 25.87 -12.42
CA LYS A 195 45.42 26.97 -13.12
C LYS A 195 45.77 26.52 -14.56
N PRO A 196 46.38 27.33 -15.46
CA PRO A 196 46.37 28.79 -15.67
C PRO A 196 46.17 29.21 -17.16
N CYS A 197 45.98 30.51 -17.41
CA CYS A 197 46.83 31.34 -18.29
C CYS A 197 47.04 32.69 -17.61
#